data_AF-A0A352Y378-F1
#
_entry.id   AF-A0A352Y378-F1
#
_cell.length_a   1.000
_cell.length_b   1.000
_cell.length_c   1.000
_cell.angle_alpha   90.00
_cell.angle_beta   90.00
_cell.angle_gamma   90.00
#
_symmetry.space_group_name_H-M   'P 1'
#
loop_
_entity.id
_entity.type
_entity.pdbx_description
1 polymer ?
#
loop_
_entity_poly.entity_id
_entity_poly.type
_entity_poly.pdbx_seq_one_letter_code
_entity_poly.pdbx_strand_id
1 'polypeptide(L)'
;MNTISNTSAALSVVNIGADLFADAIEAQGFAVTHVAWRPPAGDQHALMTLLADPRVNEANKIAVERMLSAHPVIVDVRPAHEVISALQKHKLLHAGPPIEWERMCGPMRGAVVGACIYEEWAKDEPEAVALADSGTLDFEPCHHYNAVGPMAGITSPSMPVFVVEDKTQGNQTFSTLNEGLGKVLRYGAFAPEVLERLSWMQEVLGPALGRAIR
;
A
#
# COMPACT_ATOMS: atom_id res chain seq x y z
N MET A 1 -19.59 -10.96 11.17
CA MET A 1 -20.17 -9.98 12.12
C MET A 1 -19.66 -10.37 13.49
N ASN A 2 -18.68 -9.65 14.03
CA ASN A 2 -18.18 -9.90 15.38
C ASN A 2 -19.13 -9.25 16.37
N THR A 3 -20.06 -10.02 16.92
CA THR A 3 -20.82 -9.64 18.10
C THR A 3 -19.85 -9.58 19.29
N ILE A 4 -19.63 -8.38 19.82
CA ILE A 4 -18.93 -8.18 21.08
C ILE A 4 -19.71 -8.94 22.15
N SER A 5 -19.05 -9.92 22.77
CA SER A 5 -19.64 -10.80 23.76
C SER A 5 -20.18 -10.00 24.95
N ASN A 6 -21.36 -10.42 25.41
CA ASN A 6 -22.13 -9.88 26.52
C ASN A 6 -21.29 -9.76 27.81
N THR A 7 -20.57 -8.65 27.98
CA THR A 7 -19.99 -8.24 29.25
C THR A 7 -21.07 -7.53 30.04
N SER A 8 -21.36 -7.97 31.26
CA SER A 8 -22.35 -7.39 32.19
C SER A 8 -22.05 -5.95 32.65
N ALA A 9 -21.04 -5.30 32.07
CA ALA A 9 -20.68 -3.91 32.32
C ALA A 9 -21.25 -3.01 31.22
N ALA A 10 -21.80 -1.85 31.61
CA ALA A 10 -22.24 -0.84 30.67
C ALA A 10 -21.09 -0.42 29.74
N LEU A 11 -21.27 -0.58 28.43
CA LEU A 11 -20.28 -0.21 27.43
C LEU A 11 -20.15 1.33 27.40
N SER A 12 -18.93 1.84 27.63
CA SER A 12 -18.61 3.25 27.48
C SER A 12 -17.83 3.45 26.17
N VAL A 13 -18.43 4.16 25.22
CA VAL A 13 -17.84 4.41 23.91
C VAL A 13 -17.41 5.87 23.81
N VAL A 14 -16.16 6.09 23.38
CA VAL A 14 -15.63 7.43 23.07
C VAL A 14 -15.36 7.49 21.57
N ASN A 15 -16.04 8.39 20.87
CA ASN A 15 -15.82 8.62 19.43
C ASN A 15 -14.87 9.79 19.22
N ILE A 16 -13.90 9.60 18.32
CA ILE A 16 -12.95 10.61 17.86
C ILE A 16 -12.93 10.55 16.33
N GLY A 17 -13.27 11.65 15.65
CA GLY A 17 -13.23 11.72 14.20
C GLY A 17 -14.62 11.80 13.57
N ALA A 18 -14.94 10.90 12.64
CA ALA A 18 -16.17 10.98 11.86
C ALA A 18 -17.43 10.67 12.70
N ASP A 19 -18.45 11.52 12.58
CA ASP A 19 -19.70 11.40 13.33
C ASP A 19 -20.47 10.12 12.99
N LEU A 20 -20.34 9.62 11.75
CA LEU A 20 -20.99 8.41 11.26
C LEU A 20 -20.80 7.19 12.18
N PHE A 21 -19.64 7.04 12.84
CA PHE A 21 -19.40 5.92 13.74
C PHE A 21 -20.15 6.06 15.07
N ALA A 22 -20.25 7.28 15.60
CA ALA A 22 -21.02 7.53 16.80
C ALA A 22 -22.52 7.36 16.52
N ASP A 23 -23.02 7.94 15.42
CA ASP A 23 -24.43 7.82 15.02
C ASP A 23 -24.86 6.35 14.91
N ALA A 24 -24.01 5.50 14.31
CA ALA A 24 -24.27 4.08 14.16
C ALA A 24 -24.33 3.33 15.50
N ILE A 25 -23.57 3.76 16.51
CA ILE A 25 -23.54 3.14 17.85
C ILE A 25 -24.71 3.66 18.70
N GLU A 26 -25.04 4.95 18.60
CA GLU A 26 -26.21 5.54 19.24
C GLU A 26 -27.51 4.95 18.70
N ALA A 27 -27.60 4.69 17.40
CA ALA A 27 -28.72 4.00 16.77
C ALA A 27 -28.92 2.57 17.28
N GLN A 28 -27.87 1.94 17.83
CA GLN A 28 -27.94 0.63 18.48
C GLN A 28 -28.28 0.73 19.99
N GLY A 29 -28.54 1.93 20.50
CA GLY A 29 -28.97 2.17 21.89
C GLY A 29 -27.83 2.34 22.90
N PHE A 30 -26.60 2.52 22.43
CA PHE A 30 -25.43 2.75 23.30
C PHE A 30 -25.10 4.24 23.41
N ALA A 31 -24.76 4.69 24.61
CA ALA A 31 -24.30 6.07 24.82
C ALA A 31 -22.87 6.25 24.29
N VAL A 32 -22.65 7.34 23.53
CA VAL A 32 -21.34 7.69 22.97
C VAL A 32 -20.92 9.07 23.47
N THR A 33 -19.69 9.19 23.96
CA THR A 33 -19.06 10.47 24.25
C THR A 33 -18.36 10.96 22.98
N HIS A 34 -18.88 12.03 22.38
CA HIS A 34 -18.25 12.68 21.24
C HIS A 34 -17.08 13.56 21.69
N VAL A 35 -15.89 13.25 21.20
CA VAL A 35 -14.75 14.15 21.34
C VAL A 35 -14.69 14.99 20.08
N ALA A 36 -14.91 16.30 20.24
CA ALA A 36 -14.72 17.30 19.19
C ALA A 36 -13.22 17.52 18.91
N TRP A 37 -12.51 16.43 18.59
CA TRP A 37 -11.10 16.47 18.24
C TRP A 37 -10.94 17.16 16.90
N ARG A 38 -9.99 18.07 16.84
CA ARG A 38 -9.49 18.67 15.61
C ARG A 38 -7.98 18.49 15.62
N PRO A 39 -7.33 18.35 14.45
CA PRO A 39 -5.88 18.46 14.39
C PRO A 39 -5.50 19.77 15.09
N PRO A 40 -4.43 19.80 15.90
CA PRO A 40 -3.97 21.05 16.50
C PRO A 40 -3.84 22.07 15.38
N ALA A 41 -4.70 23.09 15.42
CA ALA A 41 -4.58 24.21 14.51
C ALA A 41 -3.21 24.81 14.85
N GLY A 42 -2.26 24.69 13.94
CA GLY A 42 -0.99 25.39 14.07
C GLY A 42 -1.22 26.90 14.09
N ASP A 43 -0.25 27.68 13.64
CA ASP A 43 -0.46 29.11 13.53
C ASP A 43 -1.57 29.44 12.51
N GLN A 44 -2.74 29.86 13.01
CA GLN A 44 -3.89 30.26 12.20
C GLN A 44 -3.54 31.45 11.30
N HIS A 45 -2.65 32.33 11.73
CA HIS A 45 -2.18 33.45 10.91
C HIS A 45 -1.35 32.95 9.72
N ALA A 46 -0.46 31.98 9.95
CA ALA A 46 0.30 31.34 8.87
C ALA A 46 -0.63 30.64 7.85
N LEU A 47 -1.66 29.93 8.32
CA LEU A 47 -2.65 29.30 7.43
C LEU A 47 -3.41 30.35 6.61
N MET A 48 -3.90 31.42 7.25
CA MET A 48 -4.59 32.50 6.52
C MET A 48 -3.68 33.22 5.53
N THR A 49 -2.41 33.41 5.88
CA THR A 49 -1.38 33.98 4.99
C THR A 49 -1.18 33.09 3.77
N LEU A 50 -1.06 31.78 3.96
CA LEU A 50 -0.92 30.81 2.88
C LEU A 50 -2.18 30.77 1.98
N LEU A 51 -3.37 30.74 2.58
CA LEU A 51 -4.65 30.73 1.84
C LEU A 51 -4.89 32.02 1.05
N ALA A 52 -4.40 33.16 1.54
CA ALA A 52 -4.49 34.45 0.85
C ALA A 52 -3.41 34.65 -0.22
N ASP A 53 -2.40 33.77 -0.29
CA ASP A 53 -1.31 33.89 -1.26
C ASP A 53 -1.80 33.49 -2.66
N PRO A 54 -1.81 34.42 -3.63
CA PRO A 54 -2.30 34.14 -4.98
C PRO A 54 -1.48 33.06 -5.69
N ARG A 55 -0.22 32.81 -5.28
CA ARG A 55 0.62 31.75 -5.82
C ARG A 55 0.05 30.36 -5.53
N VAL A 56 -0.69 30.19 -4.43
CA VAL A 56 -1.33 28.91 -4.09
C VAL A 56 -2.44 28.60 -5.08
N ASN A 57 -3.27 29.57 -5.44
CA ASN A 57 -4.34 29.35 -6.41
C ASN A 57 -3.79 29.00 -7.80
N GLU A 58 -2.73 29.67 -8.24
CA GLU A 58 -2.08 29.35 -9.52
C GLU A 58 -1.42 27.97 -9.50
N ALA A 59 -0.68 27.63 -8.43
CA ALA A 59 -0.09 26.30 -8.28
C ALA A 59 -1.15 25.19 -8.24
N ASN A 60 -2.27 25.41 -7.54
CA ASN A 60 -3.38 24.48 -7.46
C ASN A 60 -4.04 24.29 -8.83
N LYS A 61 -4.22 25.36 -9.59
CA LYS A 61 -4.74 25.30 -10.95
C LYS A 61 -3.87 24.39 -11.83
N ILE A 62 -2.55 24.61 -11.83
CA ILE A 62 -1.60 23.77 -12.57
C ILE A 62 -1.66 22.30 -12.10
N ALA A 63 -1.71 22.07 -10.79
CA ALA A 63 -1.76 20.71 -10.23
C ALA A 63 -3.04 19.97 -10.65
N VAL A 64 -4.21 20.63 -10.56
CA VAL A 64 -5.50 20.08 -10.96
C VAL A 64 -5.56 19.87 -12.48
N GLU A 65 -5.07 20.81 -13.28
CA GLU A 65 -4.99 20.66 -14.73
C GLU A 65 -4.13 19.45 -15.13
N ARG A 66 -2.96 19.27 -14.50
CA ARG A 66 -2.12 18.07 -14.73
C ARG A 66 -2.83 16.78 -14.34
N MET A 67 -3.50 16.76 -13.18
CA MET A 67 -4.24 15.58 -12.73
C MET A 67 -5.40 15.23 -13.66
N LEU A 68 -6.17 16.22 -14.13
CA LEU A 68 -7.34 16.01 -14.99
C LEU A 68 -6.96 15.72 -16.45
N SER A 69 -5.80 16.20 -16.91
CA SER A 69 -5.31 15.96 -18.28
C SER A 69 -4.51 14.67 -18.43
N ALA A 70 -4.22 13.97 -17.33
CA ALA A 70 -3.51 12.69 -17.38
C ALA A 70 -4.27 11.67 -18.23
N HIS A 71 -3.56 10.98 -19.12
CA HIS A 71 -4.08 9.91 -19.96
C HIS A 71 -3.34 8.60 -19.68
N PRO A 72 -3.61 7.93 -18.54
CA PRO A 72 -2.91 6.71 -18.15
C PRO A 72 -3.35 5.53 -19.02
N VAL A 73 -2.39 4.88 -19.67
CA VAL A 73 -2.59 3.70 -20.51
C VAL A 73 -1.67 2.59 -20.01
N ILE A 74 -2.20 1.38 -19.85
CA ILE A 74 -1.36 0.20 -19.59
C ILE A 74 -0.64 -0.14 -20.89
N VAL A 75 0.69 -0.07 -20.87
CA VAL A 75 1.53 -0.28 -22.06
C VAL A 75 2.33 -1.59 -22.02
N ASP A 76 2.48 -2.20 -20.85
CA ASP A 76 3.15 -3.51 -20.72
C ASP A 76 2.82 -4.18 -19.37
N VAL A 77 3.23 -5.44 -19.24
CA VAL A 77 3.45 -6.13 -17.95
C VAL A 77 4.87 -6.68 -17.93
N ARG A 78 5.65 -6.30 -16.92
CA ARG A 78 7.08 -6.63 -16.79
C ARG A 78 7.44 -7.11 -15.39
N PRO A 79 8.49 -7.92 -15.21
CA PRO A 79 9.07 -8.15 -13.89
C PRO A 79 9.48 -6.81 -13.25
N ALA A 80 9.23 -6.66 -11.95
CA ALA A 80 9.42 -5.39 -11.26
C ALA A 80 10.87 -4.86 -11.35
N HIS A 81 11.86 -5.75 -11.24
CA HIS A 81 13.29 -5.37 -11.32
C HIS A 81 13.74 -4.83 -12.68
N GLU A 82 12.99 -5.10 -13.75
CA GLU A 82 13.30 -4.58 -15.09
C GLU A 82 12.89 -3.11 -15.26
N VAL A 83 11.88 -2.67 -14.51
CA VAL A 83 11.27 -1.33 -14.67
C VAL A 83 11.41 -0.44 -13.42
N ILE A 84 11.72 -1.03 -12.27
CA ILE A 84 12.00 -0.35 -11.01
C ILE A 84 13.44 -0.69 -10.60
N SER A 85 14.39 0.18 -10.94
CA SER A 85 15.83 -0.09 -10.76
C SER A 85 16.25 -0.34 -9.31
N ALA A 86 15.49 0.17 -8.33
CA ALA A 86 15.76 -0.06 -6.91
C ALA A 86 15.63 -1.54 -6.50
N LEU A 87 14.84 -2.31 -7.24
CA LEU A 87 14.62 -3.75 -7.02
C LEU A 87 15.70 -4.64 -7.66
N GLN A 88 16.73 -4.07 -8.29
CA GLN A 88 17.92 -4.84 -8.68
C GLN A 88 18.88 -5.11 -7.51
N LYS A 89 18.57 -4.54 -6.34
CA LYS A 89 19.28 -4.77 -5.08
C LYS A 89 18.46 -5.70 -4.18
N HIS A 90 19.03 -6.11 -3.06
CA HIS A 90 18.33 -6.85 -2.01
C HIS A 90 17.36 -5.91 -1.26
N LYS A 91 16.22 -5.59 -1.88
CA LYS A 91 15.24 -4.60 -1.41
C LYS A 91 13.82 -5.07 -1.70
N LEU A 92 12.90 -4.79 -0.77
CA LEU A 92 11.47 -4.89 -0.99
C LEU A 92 10.82 -3.50 -0.91
N LEU A 93 9.83 -3.26 -1.75
CA LEU A 93 8.99 -2.07 -1.61
C LEU A 93 7.71 -2.40 -0.82
N HIS A 94 7.12 -1.40 -0.18
CA HIS A 94 5.89 -1.58 0.62
C HIS A 94 4.88 -0.43 0.43
N ALA A 95 3.63 -0.65 0.84
CA ALA A 95 2.61 0.39 0.90
C ALA A 95 2.87 1.41 2.02
N GLY A 96 2.30 2.61 1.88
CA GLY A 96 2.32 3.64 2.91
C GLY A 96 3.61 4.48 2.97
N PRO A 97 3.78 5.31 4.02
CA PRO A 97 4.98 6.12 4.23
C PRO A 97 6.16 5.27 4.75
N PRO A 98 7.39 5.83 4.82
CA PRO A 98 8.55 5.12 5.35
C PRO A 98 8.27 4.48 6.72
N ILE A 99 8.61 3.20 6.86
CA ILE A 99 8.43 2.45 8.09
C ILE A 99 9.50 1.37 8.23
N GLU A 100 10.13 1.32 9.41
CA GLU A 100 11.11 0.28 9.74
C GLU A 100 10.42 -1.07 9.96
N TRP A 101 11.14 -2.15 9.67
CA TRP A 101 10.69 -3.53 9.82
C TRP A 101 10.04 -3.82 11.18
N GLU A 102 10.64 -3.34 12.27
CA GLU A 102 10.16 -3.56 13.64
C GLU A 102 8.81 -2.91 13.90
N ARG A 103 8.43 -1.93 13.07
CA ARG A 103 7.16 -1.20 13.19
C ARG A 103 6.10 -1.68 12.20
N MET A 104 6.46 -2.55 11.26
CA MET A 104 5.51 -3.16 10.34
C MET A 104 4.47 -4.01 11.10
N CYS A 105 3.21 -3.91 10.68
CA CYS A 105 2.13 -4.70 11.25
C CYS A 105 2.20 -6.17 10.78
N GLY A 106 1.51 -7.07 11.50
CA GLY A 106 1.54 -8.52 11.21
C GLY A 106 1.31 -8.89 9.74
N PRO A 107 0.26 -8.39 9.06
CA PRO A 107 0.04 -8.65 7.64
C PRO A 107 1.19 -8.19 6.73
N MET A 108 1.76 -7.01 7.01
CA MET A 108 2.90 -6.50 6.22
C MET A 108 4.15 -7.37 6.45
N ARG A 109 4.40 -7.80 7.69
CA ARG A 109 5.49 -8.72 8.02
C ARG A 109 5.32 -10.09 7.35
N GLY A 110 4.11 -10.64 7.37
CA GLY A 110 3.81 -11.90 6.66
C GLY A 110 4.02 -11.77 5.15
N ALA A 111 3.70 -10.62 4.57
CA ALA A 111 3.92 -10.36 3.14
C ALA A 111 5.43 -10.24 2.80
N VAL A 112 6.23 -9.64 3.69
CA VAL A 112 7.70 -9.63 3.56
C VAL A 112 8.26 -11.04 3.63
N VAL A 113 7.85 -11.84 4.62
CA VAL A 113 8.26 -13.24 4.75
C VAL A 113 7.94 -14.02 3.48
N GLY A 114 6.71 -13.92 2.99
CA GLY A 114 6.31 -14.60 1.76
C GLY A 114 7.09 -14.13 0.54
N ALA A 115 7.40 -12.84 0.43
CA ALA A 115 8.25 -12.31 -0.64
C ALA A 115 9.69 -12.83 -0.57
N CYS A 116 10.30 -12.90 0.62
CA CYS A 116 11.64 -13.46 0.79
C CYS A 116 11.71 -14.95 0.38
N ILE A 117 10.68 -15.73 0.72
CA ILE A 117 10.62 -17.14 0.32
C ILE A 117 10.37 -17.26 -1.19
N TYR A 118 9.47 -16.44 -1.74
CA TYR A 118 9.16 -16.40 -3.16
C TYR A 118 10.38 -16.01 -4.03
N GLU A 119 11.21 -15.06 -3.58
CA GLU A 119 12.46 -14.66 -4.25
C GLU A 119 13.65 -15.60 -3.94
N GLU A 120 13.40 -16.71 -3.22
CA GLU A 120 14.42 -17.68 -2.81
C GLU A 120 15.55 -17.09 -1.94
N TRP A 121 15.30 -15.98 -1.25
CA TRP A 121 16.25 -15.37 -0.30
C TRP A 121 16.26 -16.07 1.06
N ALA A 122 15.19 -16.81 1.36
CA ALA A 122 15.02 -17.61 2.56
C ALA A 122 14.24 -18.88 2.23
N LYS A 123 14.49 -19.97 2.97
CA LYS A 123 13.82 -21.26 2.76
C LYS A 123 12.50 -21.37 3.53
N ASP A 124 12.39 -20.64 4.63
CA ASP A 124 11.26 -20.68 5.54
C ASP A 124 11.07 -19.35 6.28
N GLU A 125 9.99 -19.28 7.07
CA GLU A 125 9.65 -18.10 7.86
C GLU A 125 10.76 -17.70 8.85
N PRO A 126 11.34 -18.61 9.66
CA PRO A 126 12.46 -18.26 10.53
C PRO A 126 13.65 -17.62 9.81
N GLU A 127 14.06 -18.17 8.67
CA GLU A 127 15.17 -17.61 7.87
C GLU A 127 14.81 -16.25 7.27
N ALA A 128 13.57 -16.08 6.79
CA ALA A 128 13.09 -14.81 6.25
C ALA A 128 13.02 -13.69 7.30
N VAL A 129 12.56 -14.01 8.52
CA VAL A 129 12.55 -13.07 9.64
C VAL A 129 13.97 -12.71 10.06
N ALA A 130 14.87 -13.69 10.16
CA ALA A 130 16.27 -13.43 10.49
C ALA A 130 16.97 -12.56 9.43
N LEU A 131 16.65 -12.75 8.15
CA LEU A 131 17.15 -11.91 7.06
C LEU A 131 16.64 -10.47 7.21
N ALA A 132 15.35 -10.28 7.47
CA ALA A 132 14.76 -8.95 7.69
C ALA A 132 15.37 -8.25 8.93
N ASP A 133 15.54 -8.98 10.03
CA ASP A 133 16.16 -8.47 11.28
C ASP A 133 17.66 -8.15 11.12
N SER A 134 18.34 -8.75 10.14
CA SER A 134 19.78 -8.55 9.94
C SER A 134 20.14 -7.15 9.42
N GLY A 135 19.17 -6.42 8.86
CA GLY A 135 19.41 -5.16 8.15
C GLY A 135 20.06 -5.32 6.77
N THR A 136 20.20 -6.55 6.26
CA THR A 136 20.69 -6.81 4.90
C THR A 136 19.63 -6.54 3.83
N LEU A 137 18.34 -6.60 4.23
CA LEU A 137 17.20 -6.35 3.37
C LEU A 137 16.69 -4.92 3.60
N ASP A 138 16.69 -4.12 2.53
CA ASP A 138 16.13 -2.77 2.60
C ASP A 138 14.61 -2.77 2.39
N PHE A 139 13.91 -1.86 3.09
CA PHE A 139 12.48 -1.62 2.91
C PHE A 139 12.22 -0.17 2.54
N GLU A 140 11.51 0.07 1.43
CA GLU A 140 11.14 1.44 1.05
C GLU A 140 9.72 1.57 0.50
N PRO A 141 9.07 2.74 0.67
CA PRO A 141 7.76 2.98 0.08
C PRO A 141 7.75 2.84 -1.44
N CYS A 142 6.70 2.20 -1.98
CA CYS A 142 6.46 2.17 -3.43
C CYS A 142 6.42 3.59 -4.03
N HIS A 143 5.89 4.57 -3.29
CA HIS A 143 5.74 5.95 -3.73
C HIS A 143 7.07 6.68 -4.01
N HIS A 144 8.21 6.19 -3.46
CA HIS A 144 9.53 6.73 -3.80
C HIS A 144 9.98 6.35 -5.23
N TYR A 145 9.35 5.33 -5.81
CA TYR A 145 9.77 4.70 -7.07
C TYR A 145 8.66 4.70 -8.13
N ASN A 146 7.75 5.69 -8.08
CA ASN A 146 6.59 5.79 -8.95
C ASN A 146 5.74 4.50 -8.96
N ALA A 147 5.70 3.77 -7.86
CA ALA A 147 4.92 2.56 -7.73
C ALA A 147 3.83 2.71 -6.65
N VAL A 148 2.80 1.87 -6.75
CA VAL A 148 1.78 1.71 -5.72
C VAL A 148 1.59 0.22 -5.42
N GLY A 149 1.43 -0.10 -4.14
CA GLY A 149 1.18 -1.46 -3.67
C GLY A 149 -0.16 -1.51 -2.93
N PRO A 150 -1.09 -2.41 -3.29
CA PRO A 150 -2.35 -2.54 -2.58
C PRO A 150 -2.16 -3.26 -1.23
N MET A 151 -2.86 -2.79 -0.18
CA MET A 151 -2.89 -3.41 1.15
C MET A 151 -1.51 -3.44 1.83
N ALA A 152 -0.91 -4.62 2.11
CA ALA A 152 0.48 -4.70 2.56
C ALA A 152 1.45 -4.09 1.53
N GLY A 153 1.08 -4.20 0.26
CA GLY A 153 1.77 -3.55 -0.86
C GLY A 153 3.20 -4.00 -1.08
N ILE A 154 3.57 -5.18 -0.59
CA ILE A 154 4.90 -5.72 -0.84
C ILE A 154 5.10 -5.96 -2.33
N THR A 155 6.18 -5.38 -2.87
CA THR A 155 6.62 -5.58 -4.25
C THR A 155 8.06 -6.08 -4.22
N SER A 156 8.28 -7.27 -4.75
CA SER A 156 9.59 -7.91 -4.84
C SER A 156 10.08 -7.98 -6.31
N PRO A 157 11.39 -8.20 -6.54
CA PRO A 157 12.01 -8.11 -7.87
C PRO A 157 11.36 -8.93 -8.99
N SER A 158 10.94 -10.16 -8.70
CA SER A 158 10.42 -11.11 -9.69
C SER A 158 8.91 -10.95 -9.94
N MET A 159 8.20 -10.20 -9.10
CA MET A 159 6.77 -9.99 -9.26
C MET A 159 6.46 -9.25 -10.58
N PRO A 160 5.44 -9.68 -11.34
CA PRO A 160 4.97 -8.94 -12.49
C PRO A 160 4.24 -7.66 -12.03
N VAL A 161 4.53 -6.54 -12.69
CA VAL A 161 3.88 -5.26 -12.50
C VAL A 161 3.27 -4.76 -13.81
N PHE A 162 2.12 -4.09 -13.70
CA PHE A 162 1.63 -3.25 -14.79
C PHE A 162 2.60 -2.08 -15.01
N VAL A 163 2.93 -1.81 -16.27
CA VAL A 163 3.57 -0.56 -16.68
C VAL A 163 2.50 0.36 -17.23
N VAL A 164 2.22 1.42 -16.50
CA VAL A 164 1.24 2.44 -16.90
C VAL A 164 1.98 3.69 -17.32
N GLU A 165 1.70 4.19 -18.52
CA GLU A 165 2.29 5.42 -19.04
C GLU A 165 1.19 6.48 -19.17
N ASP A 166 1.43 7.67 -18.63
CA ASP A 166 0.61 8.83 -18.95
C ASP A 166 1.01 9.35 -20.33
N LYS A 167 0.16 9.17 -21.34
CA LYS A 167 0.45 9.63 -22.72
C LYS A 167 0.48 11.15 -22.87
N THR A 168 -0.02 11.90 -21.88
CA THR A 168 0.04 13.36 -21.88
C THR A 168 1.41 13.86 -21.39
N GLN A 169 1.92 13.29 -20.29
CA GLN A 169 3.13 13.78 -19.60
C GLN A 169 4.37 12.89 -19.79
N GLY A 170 4.19 11.65 -20.26
CA GLY A 170 5.25 10.68 -20.54
C GLY A 170 5.81 9.95 -19.31
N ASN A 171 5.34 10.24 -18.09
CA ASN A 171 5.79 9.52 -16.91
C ASN A 171 5.17 8.13 -16.82
N GLN A 172 5.91 7.20 -16.21
CA GLN A 172 5.46 5.83 -15.95
C GLN A 172 5.20 5.60 -14.46
N THR A 173 4.22 4.77 -14.17
CA THR A 173 3.92 4.28 -12.83
C THR A 173 3.61 2.79 -12.84
N PHE A 174 3.81 2.15 -11.69
CA PHE A 174 3.79 0.69 -11.56
C PHE A 174 2.86 0.20 -10.46
N SER A 175 2.23 -0.93 -10.67
CA SER A 175 1.46 -1.63 -9.64
C SER A 175 1.57 -3.14 -9.85
N THR A 176 1.67 -3.90 -8.76
CA THR A 176 1.58 -5.36 -8.82
C THR A 176 0.21 -5.81 -9.36
N LEU A 177 0.18 -7.02 -9.91
CA LEU A 177 -1.05 -7.66 -10.37
C LEU A 177 -1.91 -8.13 -9.18
N ASN A 178 -3.22 -8.24 -9.40
CA ASN A 178 -4.13 -8.81 -8.40
C ASN A 178 -3.96 -10.34 -8.33
N GLU A 179 -3.58 -10.84 -7.17
CA GLU A 179 -3.34 -12.27 -6.89
C GLU A 179 -4.62 -13.13 -6.81
N GLY A 180 -5.79 -12.52 -6.92
CA GLY A 180 -7.10 -13.17 -6.79
C GLY A 180 -7.77 -12.97 -5.42
N LEU A 181 -8.74 -13.82 -5.14
CA LEU A 181 -9.54 -13.82 -3.90
C LEU A 181 -8.99 -14.84 -2.89
N GLY A 182 -9.28 -14.63 -1.60
CA GLY A 182 -8.91 -15.55 -0.53
C GLY A 182 -7.53 -15.28 0.07
N LYS A 183 -6.76 -16.34 0.33
CA LYS A 183 -5.40 -16.24 0.87
C LYS A 183 -4.46 -15.70 -0.22
N VAL A 184 -3.93 -14.50 0.02
CA VAL A 184 -3.05 -13.77 -0.90
C VAL A 184 -1.98 -13.02 -0.11
N LEU A 185 -0.83 -12.79 -0.75
CA LEU A 185 0.34 -12.16 -0.15
C LEU A 185 0.03 -10.73 0.29
N ARG A 186 -0.76 -9.97 -0.46
CA ARG A 186 -1.13 -8.59 -0.06
C ARG A 186 -1.89 -8.50 1.28
N TYR A 187 -2.38 -9.61 1.82
CA TYR A 187 -2.94 -9.71 3.18
C TYR A 187 -2.03 -10.42 4.19
N GLY A 188 -0.80 -10.72 3.80
CA GLY A 188 0.22 -11.36 4.64
C GLY A 188 0.21 -12.88 4.64
N ALA A 189 -0.53 -13.53 3.74
CA ALA A 189 -0.51 -14.99 3.63
C ALA A 189 0.66 -15.47 2.76
N PHE A 190 1.36 -16.51 3.19
CA PHE A 190 2.52 -17.08 2.49
C PHE A 190 2.55 -18.61 2.52
N ALA A 191 1.38 -19.24 2.65
CA ALA A 191 1.26 -20.69 2.53
C ALA A 191 1.67 -21.16 1.12
N PRO A 192 2.04 -22.45 0.93
CA PRO A 192 2.52 -22.96 -0.36
C PRO A 192 1.61 -22.60 -1.54
N GLU A 193 0.29 -22.66 -1.38
CA GLU A 193 -0.67 -22.32 -2.43
C GLU A 193 -0.66 -20.83 -2.85
N VAL A 194 -0.12 -19.95 -2.01
CA VAL A 194 0.09 -18.53 -2.32
C VAL A 194 1.37 -18.37 -3.12
N LEU A 195 2.46 -18.99 -2.67
CA LEU A 195 3.77 -18.91 -3.33
C LEU A 195 3.73 -19.55 -4.73
N GLU A 196 3.11 -20.73 -4.86
CA GLU A 196 2.87 -21.40 -6.15
C GLU A 196 2.10 -20.50 -7.12
N ARG A 197 1.14 -19.73 -6.62
CA ARG A 197 0.38 -18.78 -7.43
C ARG A 197 1.24 -17.60 -7.87
N LEU A 198 2.09 -17.06 -7.00
CA LEU A 198 3.03 -16.00 -7.37
C LEU A 198 4.01 -16.48 -8.44
N SER A 199 4.55 -17.69 -8.31
CA SER A 199 5.40 -18.31 -9.34
C SER A 199 4.65 -18.49 -10.66
N TRP A 200 3.41 -19.00 -10.64
CA TRP A 200 2.58 -19.07 -11.85
C TRP A 200 2.31 -17.67 -12.46
N MET A 201 2.08 -16.66 -11.62
CA MET A 201 1.87 -15.30 -12.08
C MET A 201 3.13 -14.74 -12.77
N GLN A 202 4.31 -15.01 -12.21
CA GLN A 202 5.59 -14.63 -12.80
C GLN A 202 5.88 -15.35 -14.12
N GLU A 203 5.71 -16.68 -14.15
CA GLU A 203 6.17 -17.50 -15.27
C GLU A 203 5.17 -17.55 -16.43
N VAL A 204 3.87 -17.43 -16.13
CA VAL A 204 2.80 -17.65 -17.10
C VAL A 204 1.97 -16.39 -17.31
N LEU A 205 1.33 -15.86 -16.26
CA LEU A 205 0.37 -14.76 -16.39
C LEU A 205 1.05 -13.47 -16.89
N GLY A 206 2.11 -13.04 -16.22
CA GLY A 206 2.83 -11.81 -16.51
C GLY A 206 3.33 -11.78 -17.96
N PRO A 207 4.08 -12.80 -18.41
CA PRO A 207 4.53 -12.89 -19.80
C PRO A 207 3.38 -12.95 -20.82
N ALA A 208 2.28 -13.64 -20.49
CA ALA A 208 1.11 -13.69 -21.37
C ALA A 208 0.44 -12.32 -21.53
N LEU A 209 0.23 -11.60 -20.42
CA LEU A 209 -0.32 -10.24 -20.43
C LEU A 209 0.61 -9.26 -21.15
N GLY A 210 1.92 -9.30 -20.89
CA GLY A 210 2.89 -8.44 -21.56
C GLY A 210 2.90 -8.65 -23.08
N ARG A 211 2.75 -9.90 -23.56
CA ARG A 211 2.60 -10.18 -25.01
C ARG A 211 1.26 -9.72 -25.59
N ALA A 212 0.19 -9.71 -24.80
CA ALA A 212 -1.13 -9.31 -25.28
C ALA A 212 -1.31 -7.80 -25.36
N ILE A 213 -0.54 -7.04 -24.56
CA ILE A 213 -0.63 -5.58 -24.49
C ILE A 213 0.33 -4.90 -25.48
N ARG A 214 1.53 -5.45 -25.69
CA ARG A 214 2.50 -4.96 -26.67
C ARG A 214 2.07 -5.23 -28.11
#